data_AF-A0A0V1IA89-F1
#
_entry.id   AF-A0A0V1IA89-F1
#
_cell.length_a   1.000
_cell.length_b   1.000
_cell.length_c   1.000
_cell.angle_alpha   90.00
_cell.angle_beta   90.00
_cell.angle_gamma   90.00
#
_symmetry.space_group_name_H-M   'P 1'
#
loop_
_entity.id
_entity.type
_entity.pdbx_description
1 polymer ?
#
loop_
_entity_poly.entity_id
_entity_poly.type
_entity_poly.pdbx_seq_one_letter_code
_entity_poly.pdbx_strand_id
1 'polypeptide(L)'
;LEKISTSYCLPPAAAAATTTTTTAVAITKNMVFKFGLCQSWQIYITSTLLCSILITVNSRTENEPLIYTKEKLLKHCHIFCHGQLLDAVQKSQLFKDSKHFVDMSLQYNLRDTLRAFEKIANKSDKKEIENFVSKYFNEPGTDLEICTPPKWKNSPDSFKKIKDPYLQFWAYKIHRKWFRLCRKVKEIVKAFPDRHSIIYVPHPFIIPGGRFLEFYYWDSYWIIKGLLASEMFEAAKQMIENMANLIESVADYYDATKDKTFLLKVLPSLEKEYQFWLNHRSFIHNDKHLHQYYVNISYPRPEAYREDLELCKDPKQKCGLM
;
A
#
# COMPACT_ATOMS: atom_id res chain seq x y z
N LEU A 1 -42.82 -10.58 -71.16
CA LEU A 1 -42.84 -11.94 -71.72
C LEU A 1 -42.49 -12.90 -70.59
N GLU A 2 -43.49 -13.70 -70.20
CA GLU A 2 -43.46 -14.99 -69.45
C GLU A 2 -42.35 -15.21 -68.40
N LYS A 3 -42.60 -15.22 -67.08
CA LYS A 3 -43.45 -16.09 -66.23
C LYS A 3 -42.92 -17.54 -66.12
N ILE A 4 -42.94 -18.06 -64.87
CA ILE A 4 -43.00 -19.48 -64.43
C ILE A 4 -41.62 -20.15 -64.20
N SER A 5 -41.35 -20.95 -63.16
CA SER A 5 -41.90 -21.17 -61.81
C SER A 5 -40.98 -22.16 -61.07
N THR A 6 -41.02 -22.13 -59.72
CA THR A 6 -40.98 -23.22 -58.72
C THR A 6 -40.46 -24.61 -59.15
N SER A 7 -39.65 -25.33 -58.35
CA SER A 7 -40.12 -25.95 -57.10
C SER A 7 -38.99 -26.60 -56.26
N TYR A 8 -39.35 -26.82 -54.99
CA TYR A 8 -38.63 -27.41 -53.84
C TYR A 8 -38.16 -28.87 -54.02
N CYS A 9 -37.17 -29.31 -53.20
CA CYS A 9 -37.34 -30.40 -52.22
C CYS A 9 -36.10 -30.66 -51.34
N LEU A 10 -36.40 -31.15 -50.13
CA LEU A 10 -35.61 -31.39 -48.91
C LEU A 10 -34.81 -32.73 -48.93
N PRO A 11 -33.99 -33.04 -47.88
CA PRO A 11 -32.85 -33.96 -47.90
C PRO A 11 -33.16 -35.37 -47.36
N PRO A 12 -32.16 -36.28 -47.35
CA PRO A 12 -31.89 -37.09 -46.15
C PRO A 12 -30.37 -37.33 -45.99
N ALA A 13 -29.78 -37.97 -44.99
CA ALA A 13 -30.05 -38.37 -43.61
C ALA A 13 -28.70 -38.90 -43.07
N ALA A 14 -28.62 -39.06 -41.75
CA ALA A 14 -27.45 -39.39 -40.95
C ALA A 14 -26.79 -40.76 -41.21
N ALA A 15 -25.50 -40.87 -40.85
CA ALA A 15 -24.93 -42.09 -40.25
C ALA A 15 -23.64 -41.76 -39.46
N ALA A 16 -23.55 -42.28 -38.25
CA ALA A 16 -22.42 -42.20 -37.33
C ALA A 16 -21.56 -43.46 -37.43
N ALA A 17 -20.24 -43.35 -37.21
CA ALA A 17 -19.40 -44.43 -36.69
C ALA A 17 -18.06 -43.91 -36.13
N THR A 18 -17.80 -44.32 -34.88
CA THR A 18 -16.50 -44.42 -34.17
C THR A 18 -15.48 -45.26 -34.98
N THR A 19 -14.14 -45.22 -34.81
CA THR A 19 -13.33 -45.59 -33.63
C THR A 19 -11.82 -45.48 -33.96
N THR A 20 -11.01 -45.03 -32.98
CA THR A 20 -9.64 -45.50 -32.57
C THR A 20 -8.37 -45.49 -33.45
N THR A 21 -7.38 -44.75 -32.92
CA THR A 21 -5.95 -45.07 -32.59
C THR A 21 -4.80 -45.17 -33.62
N THR A 22 -3.69 -44.55 -33.15
CA THR A 22 -2.25 -44.90 -33.23
C THR A 22 -1.32 -44.21 -34.24
N THR A 23 -0.44 -43.38 -33.67
CA THR A 23 0.99 -43.05 -33.95
C THR A 23 1.65 -43.52 -35.26
N ALA A 24 2.33 -42.61 -35.98
CA ALA A 24 3.81 -42.47 -36.00
C ALA A 24 4.33 -41.62 -37.18
N VAL A 25 5.15 -40.61 -36.83
CA VAL A 25 6.48 -40.27 -37.39
C VAL A 25 6.65 -40.03 -38.91
N ALA A 26 6.76 -38.73 -39.22
CA ALA A 26 7.82 -38.04 -40.00
C ALA A 26 7.80 -37.93 -41.55
N ILE A 27 8.45 -36.82 -41.95
CA ILE A 27 9.16 -36.52 -43.22
C ILE A 27 8.39 -35.70 -44.27
N THR A 28 8.58 -34.38 -44.15
CA THR A 28 8.90 -33.36 -45.17
C THR A 28 8.22 -33.31 -46.55
N LYS A 29 7.88 -32.04 -46.88
CA LYS A 29 8.01 -31.35 -48.18
C LYS A 29 6.87 -31.47 -49.22
N ASN A 30 6.25 -30.31 -49.40
CA ASN A 30 5.94 -29.65 -50.68
C ASN A 30 5.05 -30.39 -51.69
N MET A 31 3.77 -30.02 -51.68
CA MET A 31 3.00 -29.91 -52.92
C MET A 31 2.57 -28.45 -53.09
N VAL A 32 3.34 -27.73 -53.91
CA VAL A 32 3.03 -26.39 -54.40
C VAL A 32 2.11 -26.56 -55.60
N PHE A 33 0.85 -26.18 -55.47
CA PHE A 33 0.03 -25.83 -56.63
C PHE A 33 -0.17 -24.32 -56.64
N LYS A 34 0.50 -23.67 -57.61
CA LYS A 34 0.28 -22.29 -57.99
C LYS A 34 -1.09 -22.17 -58.66
N PHE A 35 -1.96 -21.32 -58.13
CA PHE A 35 -2.83 -20.49 -58.95
C PHE A 35 -2.79 -19.08 -58.39
N GLY A 36 -2.33 -18.15 -59.23
CA GLY A 36 -2.05 -16.77 -58.87
C GLY A 36 -3.33 -15.94 -58.80
N LEU A 37 -3.41 -15.12 -57.74
CA LEU A 37 -4.28 -13.95 -57.68
C LEU A 37 -3.51 -12.81 -56.99
N CYS A 38 -3.42 -11.69 -57.71
CA CYS A 38 -3.11 -10.30 -57.32
C CYS A 38 -2.16 -10.03 -56.14
N GLN A 39 -0.92 -9.67 -56.46
CA GLN A 39 0.03 -9.00 -55.56
C GLN A 39 -0.43 -7.57 -55.23
N SER A 40 -1.27 -7.39 -54.20
CA SER A 40 -1.37 -6.10 -53.47
C SER A 40 -2.10 -6.17 -52.12
N TRP A 41 -2.65 -7.32 -51.71
CA TRP A 41 -3.50 -7.40 -50.50
C TRP A 41 -3.04 -8.41 -49.42
N GLN A 42 -1.86 -9.03 -49.56
CA GLN A 42 -1.33 -9.98 -48.55
C GLN A 42 -0.46 -9.34 -47.45
N ILE A 43 -0.12 -8.05 -47.54
CA ILE A 43 0.76 -7.38 -46.54
C ILE A 43 -0.05 -6.73 -45.40
N TYR A 44 -1.36 -6.52 -45.57
CA TYR A 44 -2.18 -5.79 -44.60
C TYR A 44 -2.83 -6.65 -43.49
N ILE A 45 -2.81 -7.98 -43.59
CA ILE A 45 -3.49 -8.87 -42.62
C ILE A 45 -2.51 -9.56 -41.64
N THR A 46 -1.21 -9.61 -41.94
CA THR A 46 -0.20 -10.14 -40.99
C THR A 46 0.47 -9.06 -40.14
N SER A 47 0.35 -7.78 -40.51
CA SER A 47 0.85 -6.64 -39.73
C SER A 47 -0.10 -6.24 -38.59
N THR A 48 -1.41 -6.28 -38.82
CA THR A 48 -2.42 -5.84 -37.83
C THR A 48 -2.67 -6.86 -36.72
N LEU A 49 -2.58 -8.16 -37.00
CA LEU A 49 -2.76 -9.19 -35.96
C LEU A 49 -1.52 -9.34 -35.05
N LEU A 50 -0.31 -9.21 -35.59
CA LEU A 50 0.94 -9.22 -34.79
C LEU A 50 1.12 -7.94 -33.98
N CYS A 51 0.68 -6.78 -34.49
CA CYS A 51 0.67 -5.55 -33.70
C CYS A 51 -0.38 -5.62 -32.58
N SER A 52 -1.54 -6.25 -32.81
CA SER A 52 -2.56 -6.45 -31.77
C SER A 52 -2.11 -7.43 -30.67
N ILE A 53 -1.33 -8.46 -31.01
CA ILE A 53 -0.78 -9.44 -30.04
C ILE A 53 0.46 -8.87 -29.32
N LEU A 54 1.28 -8.04 -29.97
CA LEU A 54 2.38 -7.33 -29.31
C LEU A 54 1.91 -6.14 -28.46
N ILE A 55 0.78 -5.52 -28.80
CA ILE A 55 0.13 -4.49 -27.95
C ILE A 55 -0.59 -5.12 -26.75
N THR A 56 -1.01 -6.40 -26.81
CA THR A 56 -1.63 -7.08 -25.65
C THR A 56 -0.63 -7.78 -24.71
N VAL A 57 0.65 -7.90 -25.07
CA VAL A 57 1.68 -8.50 -24.19
C VAL A 57 2.68 -7.48 -23.64
N ASN A 58 2.68 -6.22 -24.10
CA ASN A 58 3.65 -5.22 -23.64
C ASN A 58 3.07 -4.04 -22.82
N SER A 59 1.91 -4.23 -22.17
CA SER A 59 1.36 -3.25 -21.23
C SER A 59 0.99 -3.89 -19.89
N ARG A 60 1.99 -4.37 -19.15
CA ARG A 60 1.86 -4.61 -17.70
C ARG A 60 3.22 -4.68 -17.00
N THR A 61 3.95 -3.57 -17.08
CA THR A 61 4.70 -3.11 -15.91
C THR A 61 3.96 -1.90 -15.38
N GLU A 62 2.95 -2.17 -14.56
CA GLU A 62 2.29 -1.17 -13.72
C GLU A 62 3.33 -0.60 -12.76
N ASN A 63 3.95 0.53 -13.13
CA ASN A 63 4.62 1.41 -12.18
C ASN A 63 3.97 2.79 -12.28
N GLU A 64 2.63 2.86 -12.24
CA GLU A 64 2.01 4.12 -11.85
C GLU A 64 2.37 4.39 -10.38
N PRO A 65 2.83 5.60 -10.05
CA PRO A 65 3.13 5.95 -8.66
C PRO A 65 1.85 5.79 -7.82
N LEU A 66 1.99 5.17 -6.65
CA LEU A 66 0.91 5.04 -5.66
C LEU A 66 0.59 6.43 -5.08
N ILE A 67 -0.23 7.20 -5.80
CA ILE A 67 -0.70 8.52 -5.35
C ILE A 67 -1.97 8.32 -4.54
N TYR A 68 -1.87 8.46 -3.22
CA TYR A 68 -3.05 8.51 -2.35
C TYR A 68 -3.73 9.87 -2.49
N THR A 69 -4.94 9.88 -3.04
CA THR A 69 -5.80 11.07 -3.01
C THR A 69 -6.43 11.20 -1.62
N LYS A 70 -6.64 12.44 -1.16
CA LYS A 70 -7.31 12.73 0.12
C LYS A 70 -8.66 12.01 0.22
N GLU A 71 -9.40 11.94 -0.89
CA GLU A 71 -10.69 11.27 -0.98
C GLU A 71 -10.59 9.74 -0.83
N LYS A 72 -9.51 9.12 -1.32
CA LYS A 72 -9.24 7.68 -1.14
C LYS A 72 -8.79 7.36 0.28
N LEU A 73 -8.13 8.29 0.97
CA LEU A 73 -7.73 8.18 2.39
C LEU A 73 -8.89 8.45 3.37
N LEU A 74 -9.87 9.26 2.99
CA LEU A 74 -10.98 9.68 3.86
C LEU A 74 -12.11 8.66 3.99
N LYS A 75 -12.21 7.65 3.12
CA LYS A 75 -13.33 6.67 3.13
C LYS A 75 -13.39 5.84 4.43
N HIS A 76 -12.29 5.72 5.13
CA HIS A 76 -12.10 4.91 6.34
C HIS A 76 -12.40 5.68 7.63
N CYS A 77 -12.53 7.00 7.51
CA CYS A 77 -12.59 7.90 8.64
C CYS A 77 -13.85 7.68 9.50
N HIS A 78 -14.90 7.11 8.89
CA HIS A 78 -16.16 6.74 9.55
C HIS A 78 -16.01 5.71 10.69
N ILE A 79 -14.94 4.92 10.71
CA ILE A 79 -14.67 3.97 11.79
C ILE A 79 -13.45 4.40 12.60
N PHE A 80 -12.36 4.78 11.92
CA PHE A 80 -11.06 4.94 12.58
C PHE A 80 -10.70 6.39 12.93
N CYS A 81 -11.43 7.40 12.42
CA CYS A 81 -11.18 8.80 12.78
C CYS A 81 -12.21 9.38 13.75
N HIS A 82 -13.49 9.11 13.50
CA HIS A 82 -14.59 9.72 14.24
C HIS A 82 -15.88 8.93 14.03
N GLY A 83 -16.87 9.16 14.90
CA GLY A 83 -18.20 8.58 14.79
C GLY A 83 -18.60 7.75 16.00
N GLN A 84 -19.86 7.28 16.00
CA GLN A 84 -20.45 6.58 17.15
C GLN A 84 -19.76 5.26 17.46
N LEU A 85 -19.26 4.55 16.44
CA LEU A 85 -18.57 3.28 16.62
C LEU A 85 -17.24 3.49 17.38
N LEU A 86 -16.41 4.42 16.92
CA LEU A 86 -15.18 4.79 17.62
C LEU A 86 -15.48 5.23 19.07
N ASP A 87 -16.46 6.13 19.23
CA ASP A 87 -16.84 6.66 20.54
C ASP A 87 -17.29 5.55 21.52
N ALA A 88 -18.16 4.65 21.06
CA ALA A 88 -18.66 3.53 21.86
C ALA A 88 -17.53 2.58 22.28
N VAL A 89 -16.65 2.20 21.34
CA VAL A 89 -15.52 1.31 21.66
C VAL A 89 -14.54 1.99 22.63
N GLN A 90 -14.18 3.25 22.38
CA GLN A 90 -13.25 3.97 23.23
C GLN A 90 -13.82 4.16 24.65
N LYS A 91 -15.07 4.61 24.79
CA LYS A 91 -15.74 4.81 26.10
C LYS A 91 -16.02 3.51 26.85
N SER A 92 -16.17 2.37 26.17
CA SER A 92 -16.33 1.07 26.82
C SER A 92 -15.07 0.61 27.58
N GLN A 93 -13.93 1.25 27.33
CA GLN A 93 -12.62 0.87 27.89
C GLN A 93 -12.33 -0.62 27.67
N LEU A 94 -12.65 -1.12 26.47
CA LEU A 94 -12.38 -2.52 26.10
C LEU A 94 -10.88 -2.82 26.12
N PHE A 95 -10.09 -1.88 25.61
CA PHE A 95 -8.63 -1.96 25.58
C PHE A 95 -8.00 -0.87 26.44
N LYS A 96 -6.90 -1.22 27.12
CA LYS A 96 -6.12 -0.30 27.96
C LYS A 96 -5.56 0.88 27.16
N ASP A 97 -5.05 0.60 25.97
CA ASP A 97 -4.49 1.60 25.06
C ASP A 97 -5.53 2.00 24.02
N SER A 98 -5.81 3.30 23.87
CA SER A 98 -6.75 3.80 22.87
C SER A 98 -6.30 3.52 21.44
N LYS A 99 -4.99 3.35 21.19
CA LYS A 99 -4.49 2.98 19.86
C LYS A 99 -4.83 1.55 19.45
N HIS A 100 -5.07 0.64 20.42
CA HIS A 100 -5.35 -0.76 20.12
C HIS A 100 -6.49 -0.91 19.12
N PHE A 101 -7.62 -0.23 19.36
CA PHE A 101 -8.79 -0.35 18.49
C PHE A 101 -8.56 0.26 17.10
N VAL A 102 -7.85 1.38 17.01
CA VAL A 102 -7.62 2.05 15.72
C VAL A 102 -6.56 1.35 14.88
N ASP A 103 -5.75 0.47 15.48
CA ASP A 103 -4.84 -0.43 14.76
C ASP A 103 -5.49 -1.74 14.33
N MET A 104 -6.74 -2.00 14.72
CA MET A 104 -7.50 -3.16 14.24
C MET A 104 -7.93 -2.95 12.79
N SER A 105 -8.14 -4.06 12.07
CA SER A 105 -8.68 -4.05 10.71
C SER A 105 -10.06 -4.68 10.65
N LEU A 106 -10.87 -4.33 9.66
CA LEU A 106 -12.19 -4.94 9.47
C LEU A 106 -12.07 -6.34 8.87
N GLN A 107 -12.75 -7.31 9.47
CA GLN A 107 -12.90 -8.65 8.90
C GLN A 107 -13.89 -8.67 7.72
N TYR A 108 -14.87 -7.77 7.75
CA TYR A 108 -15.91 -7.63 6.73
C TYR A 108 -15.85 -6.24 6.09
N ASN A 109 -16.64 -6.00 5.04
CA ASN A 109 -16.68 -4.68 4.38
C ASN A 109 -17.30 -3.61 5.31
N LEU A 110 -16.92 -2.35 5.09
CA LEU A 110 -17.34 -1.19 5.88
C LEU A 110 -18.86 -1.13 6.09
N ARG A 111 -19.65 -1.33 5.03
CA ARG A 111 -21.10 -1.19 5.06
C ARG A 111 -21.76 -2.21 5.98
N ASP A 112 -21.34 -3.47 5.89
CA ASP A 112 -21.94 -4.55 6.69
C ASP A 112 -21.50 -4.46 8.15
N THR A 113 -20.25 -4.05 8.41
CA THR A 113 -19.78 -3.77 9.78
C THR A 113 -20.59 -2.65 10.43
N LEU A 114 -20.81 -1.52 9.73
CA LEU A 114 -21.62 -0.41 10.26
C LEU A 114 -23.08 -0.82 10.48
N ARG A 115 -23.68 -1.59 9.55
CA ARG A 115 -25.04 -2.12 9.74
C ARG A 115 -25.15 -3.06 10.94
N ALA A 116 -24.12 -3.86 11.20
CA ALA A 116 -24.09 -4.72 12.37
C ALA A 116 -23.96 -3.91 13.66
N PHE A 117 -23.16 -2.84 13.66
CA PHE A 117 -23.04 -1.91 14.77
C PHE A 117 -24.38 -1.20 15.08
N GLU A 118 -25.11 -0.77 14.05
CA GLU A 118 -26.41 -0.12 14.25
C GLU A 118 -27.44 -1.01 14.95
N LYS A 119 -27.37 -2.33 14.73
CA LYS A 119 -28.25 -3.32 15.36
C LYS A 119 -27.95 -3.59 16.84
N ILE A 120 -26.84 -3.08 17.37
CA ILE A 120 -26.53 -3.17 18.79
C ILE A 120 -27.54 -2.30 19.55
N ALA A 121 -28.30 -2.93 20.45
CA ALA A 121 -29.38 -2.29 21.20
C ALA A 121 -28.80 -1.33 22.25
N ASN A 122 -27.82 -1.78 23.04
CA ASN A 122 -27.17 -0.96 24.04
C ASN A 122 -25.69 -0.74 23.71
N LYS A 123 -25.41 0.34 22.97
CA LYS A 123 -24.05 0.75 22.59
C LYS A 123 -23.18 1.22 23.77
N SER A 124 -23.74 1.32 24.98
CA SER A 124 -22.99 1.60 26.22
C SER A 124 -22.64 0.33 27.00
N ASP A 125 -23.22 -0.83 26.64
CA ASP A 125 -22.91 -2.10 27.27
C ASP A 125 -21.56 -2.63 26.76
N LYS A 126 -20.59 -2.73 27.67
CA LYS A 126 -19.24 -3.21 27.35
C LYS A 126 -19.24 -4.61 26.74
N LYS A 127 -20.15 -5.50 27.16
CA LYS A 127 -20.21 -6.88 26.65
C LYS A 127 -20.77 -6.94 25.24
N GLU A 128 -21.77 -6.13 24.93
CA GLU A 128 -22.29 -6.03 23.55
C GLU A 128 -21.22 -5.50 22.59
N ILE A 129 -20.49 -4.45 23.01
CA ILE A 129 -19.39 -3.87 22.24
C ILE A 129 -18.24 -4.87 22.07
N GLU A 130 -17.86 -5.58 23.13
CA GLU A 130 -16.83 -6.63 23.06
C GLU A 130 -17.20 -7.72 22.05
N ASN A 131 -18.41 -8.27 22.14
CA ASN A 131 -18.89 -9.31 21.22
C ASN A 131 -18.91 -8.82 19.76
N PHE A 132 -19.26 -7.55 19.54
CA PHE A 132 -19.21 -6.94 18.22
C PHE A 132 -17.77 -6.80 17.71
N VAL A 133 -16.88 -6.21 18.51
CA VAL A 133 -15.47 -6.02 18.13
C VAL A 133 -14.80 -7.36 17.83
N SER A 134 -14.98 -8.37 18.69
CA SER A 134 -14.40 -9.71 18.50
C SER A 134 -14.88 -10.42 17.23
N LYS A 135 -16.04 -10.04 16.70
CA LYS A 135 -16.63 -10.66 15.50
C LYS A 135 -16.28 -9.91 14.22
N TYR A 136 -16.11 -8.60 14.27
CA TYR A 136 -15.99 -7.77 13.06
C TYR A 136 -14.59 -7.20 12.82
N PHE A 137 -13.68 -7.32 13.79
CA PHE A 137 -12.34 -6.76 13.73
C PHE A 137 -11.27 -7.83 13.94
N ASN A 138 -10.17 -7.73 13.18
CA ASN A 138 -8.96 -8.51 13.40
C ASN A 138 -8.02 -7.75 14.36
N GLU A 139 -7.20 -8.49 15.10
CA GLU A 139 -6.23 -7.92 16.02
C GLU A 139 -5.19 -7.00 15.34
N PRO A 140 -4.62 -6.03 16.08
CA PRO A 140 -3.56 -5.16 15.56
C PRO A 140 -2.39 -5.92 14.93
N GLY A 141 -1.92 -5.43 13.79
CA GLY A 141 -0.78 -5.99 13.07
C GLY A 141 -1.11 -7.14 12.13
N THR A 142 -2.37 -7.59 12.03
CA THR A 142 -2.76 -8.58 11.01
C THR A 142 -2.61 -8.07 9.58
N ASP A 143 -2.49 -6.75 9.40
CA ASP A 143 -2.25 -6.06 8.13
C ASP A 143 -0.80 -6.16 7.65
N LEU A 144 0.09 -6.64 8.52
CA LEU A 144 1.52 -6.67 8.30
C LEU A 144 2.04 -8.09 8.18
N GLU A 145 3.09 -8.25 7.38
CA GLU A 145 3.95 -9.42 7.38
C GLU A 145 5.33 -9.07 7.95
N ILE A 146 5.92 -10.02 8.67
CA ILE A 146 7.32 -9.92 9.07
C ILE A 146 8.17 -10.13 7.81
N CYS A 147 9.16 -9.27 7.60
CA CYS A 147 10.08 -9.39 6.47
C CYS A 147 11.53 -9.59 6.93
N THR A 148 12.37 -10.00 5.99
CA THR A 148 13.82 -9.82 6.12
C THR A 148 14.20 -8.56 5.37
N PRO A 149 14.96 -7.62 5.98
CA PRO A 149 15.39 -6.42 5.27
C PRO A 149 16.20 -6.79 4.02
N PRO A 150 16.04 -6.05 2.90
CA PRO A 150 16.72 -6.37 1.65
C PRO A 150 18.24 -6.29 1.82
N LYS A 151 18.94 -7.29 1.27
CA LYS A 151 20.42 -7.42 1.32
C LYS A 151 21.00 -7.37 2.75
N TRP A 152 20.23 -7.79 3.75
CA TRP A 152 20.71 -7.83 5.14
C TRP A 152 21.91 -8.78 5.31
N LYS A 153 22.92 -8.34 6.06
CA LYS A 153 24.12 -9.11 6.36
C LYS A 153 24.36 -9.12 7.86
N ASN A 154 24.51 -10.30 8.46
CA ASN A 154 24.76 -10.47 9.90
C ASN A 154 25.93 -9.64 10.47
N SER A 155 26.92 -9.32 9.64
CA SER A 155 28.10 -8.57 10.05
C SER A 155 28.50 -7.54 9.00
N PRO A 156 28.11 -6.26 9.17
CA PRO A 156 28.58 -5.16 8.32
C PRO A 156 30.10 -4.99 8.44
N ASP A 157 30.77 -4.73 7.32
CA ASP A 157 32.23 -4.57 7.29
C ASP A 157 32.66 -3.25 7.93
N SER A 158 31.81 -2.21 7.83
CA SER A 158 32.00 -0.92 8.52
C SER A 158 32.24 -1.08 10.03
N PHE A 159 31.61 -2.05 10.68
CA PHE A 159 31.71 -2.23 12.14
C PHE A 159 33.06 -2.77 12.60
N LYS A 160 33.81 -3.45 11.72
CA LYS A 160 35.18 -3.90 12.02
C LYS A 160 36.13 -2.72 12.27
N LYS A 161 35.78 -1.53 11.79
CA LYS A 161 36.56 -0.29 11.97
C LYS A 161 36.36 0.34 13.36
N ILE A 162 35.34 -0.09 14.12
CA ILE A 162 35.09 0.40 15.49
C ILE A 162 36.15 -0.20 16.40
N LYS A 163 37.03 0.65 16.94
CA LYS A 163 38.16 0.22 17.78
C LYS A 163 37.74 -0.28 19.16
N ASP A 164 36.72 0.35 19.73
CA ASP A 164 36.23 0.00 21.06
C ASP A 164 35.37 -1.28 20.98
N PRO A 165 35.75 -2.38 21.69
CA PRO A 165 35.06 -3.65 21.59
C PRO A 165 33.64 -3.61 22.16
N TYR A 166 33.36 -2.76 23.15
CA TYR A 166 32.03 -2.60 23.72
C TYR A 166 31.11 -1.88 22.74
N LEU A 167 31.57 -0.78 22.12
CA LEU A 167 30.81 -0.06 21.10
C LEU A 167 30.60 -0.90 19.84
N GLN A 168 31.59 -1.71 19.46
CA GLN A 168 31.44 -2.66 18.35
C GLN A 168 30.37 -3.70 18.65
N PHE A 169 30.41 -4.32 19.83
CA PHE A 169 29.38 -5.26 20.27
C PHE A 169 27.98 -4.60 20.30
N TRP A 170 27.89 -3.38 20.84
CA TRP A 170 26.65 -2.60 20.86
C TRP A 170 26.12 -2.31 19.45
N ALA A 171 26.97 -1.96 18.50
CA ALA A 171 26.59 -1.75 17.09
C ALA A 171 25.99 -3.02 16.47
N TYR A 172 26.60 -4.20 16.70
CA TYR A 172 26.03 -5.48 16.27
C TYR A 172 24.67 -5.78 16.93
N LYS A 173 24.49 -5.39 18.21
CA LYS A 173 23.20 -5.56 18.90
C LYS A 173 22.11 -4.67 18.31
N ILE A 174 22.42 -3.43 17.92
CA ILE A 174 21.50 -2.54 17.21
C ILE A 174 21.18 -3.11 15.82
N HIS A 175 22.19 -3.53 15.08
CA HIS A 175 22.02 -4.06 13.73
C HIS A 175 21.06 -5.26 13.66
N ARG A 176 21.11 -6.15 14.66
CA ARG A 176 20.17 -7.27 14.78
C ARG A 176 18.72 -6.83 15.04
N LYS A 177 18.48 -5.62 15.56
CA LYS A 177 17.12 -5.10 15.74
C LYS A 177 16.46 -4.80 14.39
N TRP A 178 17.19 -4.29 13.40
CA TRP A 178 16.66 -4.02 12.06
C TRP A 178 16.03 -5.26 11.43
N PHE A 179 16.64 -6.43 11.61
CA PHE A 179 16.06 -7.70 11.17
C PHE A 179 14.71 -8.00 11.84
N ARG A 180 14.59 -7.76 13.14
CA ARG A 180 13.36 -8.06 13.91
C ARG A 180 12.23 -7.05 13.68
N LEU A 181 12.60 -5.81 13.36
CA LEU A 181 11.69 -4.68 13.19
C LEU A 181 11.25 -4.48 11.73
N CYS A 182 11.67 -5.35 10.81
CA CYS A 182 11.21 -5.28 9.43
C CYS A 182 9.73 -5.68 9.33
N ARG A 183 8.92 -4.81 8.72
CA ARG A 183 7.54 -5.09 8.34
C ARG A 183 7.30 -4.76 6.87
N LYS A 184 6.34 -5.45 6.28
CA LYS A 184 5.79 -5.13 4.96
C LYS A 184 4.27 -5.13 5.05
N VAL A 185 3.63 -4.18 4.39
CA VAL A 185 2.16 -4.15 4.33
C VAL A 185 1.69 -5.27 3.40
N LYS A 186 0.69 -6.04 3.84
CA LYS A 186 0.10 -7.09 3.01
C LYS A 186 -0.65 -6.49 1.82
N GLU A 187 -0.65 -7.19 0.70
CA GLU A 187 -1.38 -6.79 -0.52
C GLU A 187 -2.90 -6.65 -0.30
N ILE A 188 -3.46 -7.30 0.72
CA ILE A 188 -4.87 -7.15 1.07
C ILE A 188 -5.24 -5.70 1.41
N VAL A 189 -4.31 -4.95 2.01
CA VAL A 189 -4.49 -3.53 2.33
C VAL A 189 -4.55 -2.68 1.06
N LYS A 190 -3.80 -3.04 0.02
CA LYS A 190 -3.89 -2.39 -1.30
C LYS A 190 -5.23 -2.69 -1.96
N ALA A 191 -5.72 -3.93 -1.85
CA ALA A 191 -6.93 -4.39 -2.50
C ALA A 191 -8.21 -3.85 -1.83
N PHE A 192 -8.24 -3.78 -0.50
CA PHE A 192 -9.40 -3.35 0.28
C PHE A 192 -9.00 -2.27 1.28
N PRO A 193 -8.50 -1.11 0.80
CA PRO A 193 -7.96 -0.10 1.68
C PRO A 193 -8.98 0.25 2.76
N ASP A 194 -10.27 0.40 2.43
CA ASP A 194 -11.40 0.82 3.28
C ASP A 194 -11.60 0.02 4.58
N ARG A 195 -10.88 -1.09 4.73
CA ARG A 195 -10.92 -1.98 5.90
C ARG A 195 -9.77 -1.76 6.89
N HIS A 196 -8.82 -0.90 6.58
CA HIS A 196 -7.57 -0.76 7.33
C HIS A 196 -7.29 0.69 7.68
N SER A 197 -6.76 0.95 8.88
CA SER A 197 -6.23 2.27 9.23
C SER A 197 -4.83 2.49 8.66
N ILE A 198 -4.03 1.43 8.52
CA ILE A 198 -2.69 1.51 7.93
C ILE A 198 -2.76 1.80 6.43
N ILE A 199 -1.91 2.72 5.97
CA ILE A 199 -1.78 3.09 4.57
C ILE A 199 -0.82 2.11 3.88
N TYR A 200 -1.23 1.55 2.75
CA TYR A 200 -0.37 0.63 2.01
C TYR A 200 0.85 1.35 1.41
N VAL A 201 2.01 0.73 1.53
CA VAL A 201 3.24 1.17 0.87
C VAL A 201 3.89 -0.03 0.17
N PRO A 202 4.53 0.17 -0.99
CA PRO A 202 4.98 -0.95 -1.83
C PRO A 202 6.21 -1.68 -1.30
N HIS A 203 7.05 -1.04 -0.47
CA HIS A 203 8.29 -1.62 0.00
C HIS A 203 8.24 -2.01 1.49
N PRO A 204 9.06 -2.99 1.92
CA PRO A 204 9.41 -3.18 3.31
C PRO A 204 9.89 -1.89 4.00
N PHE A 205 9.61 -1.79 5.29
CA PHE A 205 10.09 -0.70 6.14
C PHE A 205 10.43 -1.22 7.53
N ILE A 206 11.15 -0.40 8.30
CA ILE A 206 11.51 -0.71 9.68
C ILE A 206 10.62 0.13 10.61
N ILE A 207 10.00 -0.54 11.58
CA ILE A 207 9.18 0.13 12.61
C ILE A 207 10.02 0.52 13.84
N PRO A 208 9.61 1.53 14.63
CA PRO A 208 10.23 1.80 15.93
C PRO A 208 10.12 0.61 16.89
N GLY A 209 8.99 -0.11 16.86
CA GLY A 209 8.70 -1.27 17.69
C GLY A 209 7.73 -0.98 18.84
N GLY A 210 7.32 -2.04 19.55
CA GLY A 210 6.28 -1.95 20.58
C GLY A 210 4.90 -1.75 19.97
N ARG A 211 4.15 -0.75 20.43
CA ARG A 211 2.81 -0.39 19.92
C ARG A 211 2.82 0.31 18.56
N PHE A 212 3.99 0.68 18.06
CA PHE A 212 4.16 1.40 16.79
C PHE A 212 4.37 0.39 15.66
N LEU A 213 3.33 0.17 14.87
CA LEU A 213 3.28 -0.85 13.82
C LEU A 213 3.54 -0.28 12.41
N GLU A 214 3.53 1.03 12.32
CA GLU A 214 3.81 1.86 11.15
C GLU A 214 5.15 2.59 11.31
N PHE A 215 5.75 3.05 10.21
CA PHE A 215 6.90 3.95 10.29
C PHE A 215 6.43 5.38 10.58
N TYR A 216 7.19 6.07 11.42
CA TYR A 216 6.92 7.44 11.83
C TYR A 216 7.87 8.38 11.10
N TYR A 217 7.38 9.57 10.78
CA TYR A 217 8.06 10.51 9.91
C TYR A 217 9.51 10.84 10.37
N TRP A 218 9.65 11.56 11.47
CA TRP A 218 10.95 11.92 12.05
C TRP A 218 11.75 10.74 12.62
N ASP A 219 11.10 9.69 13.14
CA ASP A 219 11.79 8.46 13.57
C ASP A 219 12.49 7.78 12.40
N SER A 220 11.88 7.83 11.21
CA SER A 220 12.43 7.23 9.99
C SER A 220 13.77 7.84 9.61
N TYR A 221 14.00 9.13 9.87
CA TYR A 221 15.32 9.75 9.66
C TYR A 221 16.40 9.03 10.47
N TRP A 222 16.19 8.82 11.77
CA TRP A 222 17.16 8.14 12.65
C TRP A 222 17.33 6.67 12.31
N ILE A 223 16.24 6.00 11.93
CA ILE A 223 16.28 4.63 11.43
C ILE A 223 17.11 4.56 10.15
N ILE A 224 16.88 5.44 9.17
CA ILE A 224 17.62 5.51 7.90
C ILE A 224 19.11 5.77 8.18
N LYS A 225 19.46 6.71 9.05
CA LYS A 225 20.86 6.91 9.47
C LYS A 225 21.47 5.63 10.04
N GLY A 226 20.74 4.91 10.89
CA GLY A 226 21.16 3.63 11.46
C GLY A 226 21.32 2.52 10.40
N LEU A 227 20.45 2.49 9.39
CA LEU A 227 20.53 1.58 8.25
C LEU A 227 21.75 1.87 7.39
N LEU A 228 22.03 3.15 7.10
CA LEU A 228 23.22 3.58 6.34
C LEU A 228 24.51 3.21 7.09
N ALA A 229 24.57 3.46 8.41
CA ALA A 229 25.69 3.03 9.24
C ALA A 229 25.88 1.50 9.24
N SER A 230 24.77 0.77 9.14
CA SER A 230 24.72 -0.70 9.03
C SER A 230 24.98 -1.24 7.61
N GLU A 231 25.36 -0.39 6.65
CA GLU A 231 25.54 -0.75 5.23
C GLU A 231 24.28 -1.35 4.57
N MET A 232 23.10 -1.05 5.12
CA MET A 232 21.80 -1.52 4.63
C MET A 232 21.19 -0.53 3.62
N PHE A 233 21.95 -0.17 2.59
CA PHE A 233 21.60 0.88 1.62
C PHE A 233 20.29 0.61 0.86
N GLU A 234 20.01 -0.66 0.55
CA GLU A 234 18.77 -1.04 -0.14
C GLU A 234 17.55 -0.87 0.75
N ALA A 235 17.67 -1.19 2.04
CA ALA A 235 16.58 -0.99 3.00
C ALA A 235 16.33 0.51 3.22
N ALA A 236 17.40 1.31 3.32
CA ALA A 236 17.30 2.76 3.38
C ALA A 236 16.61 3.32 2.13
N LYS A 237 17.02 2.89 0.93
CA LYS A 237 16.39 3.29 -0.34
C LYS A 237 14.90 3.00 -0.33
N GLN A 238 14.50 1.78 0.02
CA GLN A 238 13.10 1.35 0.04
C GLN A 238 12.25 2.12 1.06
N MET A 239 12.80 2.41 2.25
CA MET A 239 12.13 3.29 3.21
C MET A 239 11.95 4.70 2.64
N ILE A 240 12.96 5.23 1.94
CA ILE A 240 12.85 6.56 1.31
C ILE A 240 11.93 6.52 0.10
N GLU A 241 11.78 5.41 -0.62
CA GLU A 241 10.77 5.27 -1.68
C GLU A 241 9.36 5.24 -1.11
N ASN A 242 9.14 4.50 -0.03
CA ASN A 242 7.89 4.55 0.72
C ASN A 242 7.60 5.96 1.23
N MET A 243 8.61 6.60 1.83
CA MET A 243 8.49 7.97 2.27
C MET A 243 8.30 8.90 1.10
N ALA A 244 9.00 8.82 -0.03
CA ALA A 244 8.80 9.74 -1.16
C ALA A 244 7.40 9.64 -1.78
N ASN A 245 6.68 8.53 -1.56
CA ASN A 245 5.25 8.44 -1.87
C ASN A 245 4.37 9.24 -0.87
N LEU A 246 4.91 9.65 0.29
CA LEU A 246 4.29 10.32 1.45
C LEU A 246 4.96 11.68 1.86
N ILE A 247 6.27 11.69 2.20
CA ILE A 247 7.45 12.53 1.80
C ILE A 247 8.30 13.05 2.98
N GLU A 248 9.58 12.61 3.11
CA GLU A 248 10.90 13.28 3.45
C GLU A 248 12.03 12.18 3.58
N SER A 249 13.34 12.53 3.61
CA SER A 249 14.57 11.70 3.80
C SER A 249 15.54 11.54 2.59
N VAL A 250 15.37 12.33 1.54
CA VAL A 250 16.13 12.16 0.28
C VAL A 250 17.59 12.63 0.36
N ALA A 251 17.86 13.73 1.08
CA ALA A 251 19.18 14.38 1.09
C ALA A 251 20.28 13.44 1.63
N ASP A 252 20.04 12.80 2.76
CA ASP A 252 21.00 11.89 3.40
C ASP A 252 21.35 10.68 2.53
N TYR A 253 20.36 10.13 1.84
CA TYR A 253 20.59 9.02 0.93
C TYR A 253 21.42 9.44 -0.27
N TYR A 254 21.13 10.61 -0.85
CA TYR A 254 21.96 11.15 -1.90
C TYR A 254 23.40 11.36 -1.41
N ASP A 255 23.58 11.88 -0.19
CA ASP A 255 24.92 12.08 0.35
C ASP A 255 25.71 10.78 0.53
N ALA A 256 25.04 9.71 0.98
CA ALA A 256 25.66 8.41 1.19
C ALA A 256 25.92 7.63 -0.12
N THR A 257 25.04 7.75 -1.12
CA THR A 257 25.05 6.88 -2.31
C THR A 257 25.47 7.58 -3.60
N LYS A 258 25.34 8.91 -3.65
CA LYS A 258 25.51 9.76 -4.84
C LYS A 258 24.60 9.34 -6.02
N ASP A 259 23.47 8.67 -5.76
CA ASP A 259 22.50 8.24 -6.78
C ASP A 259 21.65 9.44 -7.28
N LYS A 260 22.15 10.11 -8.32
CA LYS A 260 21.47 11.25 -8.97
C LYS A 260 20.17 10.85 -9.66
N THR A 261 20.10 9.64 -10.21
CA THR A 261 18.89 9.16 -10.90
C THR A 261 17.74 9.02 -9.92
N PHE A 262 18.02 8.49 -8.73
CA PHE A 262 17.07 8.46 -7.64
C PHE A 262 16.64 9.86 -7.20
N LEU A 263 17.59 10.79 -7.01
CA LEU A 263 17.28 12.17 -6.63
C LEU A 263 16.30 12.81 -7.62
N LEU A 264 16.57 12.72 -8.92
CA LEU A 264 15.69 13.25 -9.96
C LEU A 264 14.29 12.63 -9.94
N LYS A 265 14.18 11.33 -9.60
CA LYS A 265 12.89 10.62 -9.46
C LYS A 265 12.05 11.18 -8.30
N VAL A 266 12.67 11.58 -7.18
CA VAL A 266 11.96 11.99 -5.96
C VAL A 266 11.82 13.50 -5.78
N LEU A 267 12.55 14.32 -6.55
CA LEU A 267 12.42 15.79 -6.49
C LEU A 267 10.97 16.31 -6.63
N PRO A 268 10.11 15.77 -7.51
CA PRO A 268 8.71 16.23 -7.61
C PRO A 268 7.92 16.05 -6.31
N SER A 269 8.24 14.98 -5.58
CA SER A 269 7.65 14.71 -4.28
C SER A 269 8.11 15.73 -3.23
N LEU A 270 9.41 16.02 -3.13
CA LEU A 270 9.93 17.03 -2.20
C LEU A 270 9.35 18.42 -2.46
N GLU A 271 9.25 18.81 -3.74
CA GLU A 271 8.64 20.08 -4.12
C GLU A 271 7.18 20.15 -3.64
N LYS A 272 6.42 19.06 -3.80
CA LYS A 272 5.03 18.99 -3.33
C LYS A 272 4.90 19.15 -1.82
N GLU A 273 5.81 18.57 -1.05
CA GLU A 273 5.86 18.75 0.40
C GLU A 273 6.22 20.20 0.78
N TYR A 274 7.25 20.76 0.16
CA TYR A 274 7.66 22.14 0.40
C TYR A 274 6.52 23.12 0.11
N GLN A 275 5.82 22.92 -1.02
CA GLN A 275 4.62 23.69 -1.37
C GLN A 275 3.48 23.48 -0.37
N PHE A 276 3.31 22.29 0.20
CA PHE A 276 2.33 22.09 1.27
C PHE A 276 2.65 22.96 2.49
N TRP A 277 3.91 22.98 2.94
CA TRP A 277 4.35 23.78 4.07
C TRP A 277 4.23 25.28 3.82
N LEU A 278 4.61 25.76 2.64
CA LEU A 278 4.42 27.15 2.23
C LEU A 278 2.94 27.54 2.23
N ASN A 279 2.08 26.75 1.61
CA ASN A 279 0.69 27.14 1.38
C ASN A 279 -0.23 26.93 2.60
N HIS A 280 0.11 26.00 3.50
CA HIS A 280 -0.80 25.58 4.59
C HIS A 280 -0.22 25.69 5.99
N ARG A 281 1.08 25.94 6.14
CA ARG A 281 1.77 25.99 7.44
C ARG A 281 2.62 27.23 7.64
N SER A 282 2.71 28.10 6.64
CA SER A 282 3.44 29.35 6.77
C SER A 282 2.54 30.46 7.32
N PHE A 283 3.16 31.38 8.06
CA PHE A 283 2.55 32.62 8.52
C PHE A 283 3.61 33.71 8.61
N ILE A 284 3.20 34.98 8.58
CA ILE A 284 4.10 36.13 8.72
C ILE A 284 3.99 36.67 10.14
N HIS A 285 5.12 36.83 10.81
CA HIS A 285 5.21 37.47 12.12
C HIS A 285 6.41 38.43 12.15
N ASN A 286 6.16 39.72 12.38
CA ASN A 286 7.17 40.79 12.35
C ASN A 286 8.02 40.74 11.05
N ASP A 287 7.35 40.72 9.90
CA ASP A 287 7.96 40.65 8.56
C ASP A 287 8.83 39.41 8.30
N LYS A 288 8.75 38.39 9.15
CA LYS A 288 9.43 37.09 8.96
C LYS A 288 8.44 36.03 8.55
N HIS A 289 8.78 35.29 7.50
CA HIS A 289 8.08 34.06 7.13
C HIS A 289 8.50 32.93 8.07
N LEU A 290 7.54 32.41 8.80
CA LEU A 290 7.72 31.31 9.74
C LEU A 290 6.79 30.16 9.36
N HIS A 291 7.10 28.97 9.87
CA HIS A 291 6.21 27.81 9.79
C HIS A 291 5.78 27.39 11.19
N GLN A 292 4.55 26.91 11.31
CA GLN A 292 4.03 26.33 12.55
C GLN A 292 3.56 24.90 12.32
N TYR A 293 3.78 24.05 13.33
CA TYR A 293 3.01 22.82 13.43
C TYR A 293 1.55 23.18 13.69
N TYR A 294 0.66 22.60 12.90
CA TYR A 294 -0.77 22.82 13.04
C TYR A 294 -1.52 21.66 12.40
N VAL A 295 -2.48 21.11 13.13
CA VAL A 295 -3.43 20.12 12.60
C VAL A 295 -4.84 20.69 12.71
N ASN A 296 -5.54 20.76 11.57
CA ASN A 296 -6.92 21.25 11.52
C ASN A 296 -7.90 20.10 11.79
N ILE A 297 -8.06 19.73 13.07
CA ILE A 297 -9.06 18.77 13.53
C ILE A 297 -9.83 19.34 14.72
N SER A 298 -11.14 19.07 14.77
CA SER A 298 -12.03 19.49 15.85
C SER A 298 -12.47 18.33 16.74
N TYR A 299 -11.84 17.17 16.58
CA TYR A 299 -12.19 15.92 17.27
C TYR A 299 -10.97 15.38 18.03
N PRO A 300 -11.18 14.58 19.10
CA PRO A 300 -10.11 13.87 19.79
C PRO A 300 -9.30 13.00 18.83
N ARG A 301 -8.00 12.89 19.07
CA ARG A 301 -7.13 11.99 18.30
C ARG A 301 -7.59 10.55 18.50
N PRO A 302 -7.84 9.76 17.44
CA PRO A 302 -8.39 8.41 17.58
C PRO A 302 -7.52 7.45 18.41
N GLU A 303 -6.20 7.60 18.31
CA GLU A 303 -5.20 6.80 19.01
C GLU A 303 -4.98 7.23 20.47
N ALA A 304 -5.55 8.37 20.87
CA ALA A 304 -5.51 8.94 22.23
C ALA A 304 -6.89 9.50 22.62
N TYR A 305 -7.97 8.82 22.19
CA TYR A 305 -9.32 9.38 22.17
C TYR A 305 -9.84 9.71 23.57
N ARG A 306 -9.62 8.82 24.53
CA ARG A 306 -10.09 9.01 25.91
C ARG A 306 -9.28 10.09 26.61
N GLU A 307 -7.97 10.08 26.42
CA GLU A 307 -7.03 11.02 26.99
C GLU A 307 -7.36 12.44 26.54
N ASP A 308 -7.61 12.62 25.24
CA ASP A 308 -8.02 13.92 24.67
C ASP A 308 -9.40 14.35 25.20
N LEU A 309 -10.38 13.44 25.32
CA LEU A 309 -11.68 13.77 25.90
C LEU A 309 -11.61 14.17 27.38
N GLU A 310 -10.69 13.61 28.15
CA GLU A 310 -10.48 13.98 29.55
C GLU A 310 -9.87 15.39 29.66
N LEU A 311 -8.90 15.72 28.82
CA LEU A 311 -8.31 17.06 28.74
C LEU A 311 -9.34 18.12 28.32
N CYS A 312 -10.21 17.78 27.37
CA CYS A 312 -11.28 18.64 26.87
C CYS A 312 -12.36 19.02 27.90
N LYS A 313 -12.46 18.30 29.01
CA LYS A 313 -13.40 18.67 30.09
C LYS A 313 -12.95 19.92 30.83
N ASP A 314 -11.71 20.37 30.65
CA ASP A 314 -11.26 21.68 31.11
C ASP A 314 -11.83 22.78 30.20
N PRO A 315 -12.70 23.69 30.70
CA PRO A 315 -13.26 24.78 29.90
C PRO A 315 -12.21 25.76 29.36
N LYS A 316 -10.94 25.67 29.77
CA LYS A 316 -9.83 26.49 29.24
C LYS A 316 -9.14 25.89 28.01
N GLN A 317 -9.44 24.64 27.63
CA GLN A 317 -8.67 23.92 26.61
C GLN A 317 -9.53 23.55 25.39
N LYS A 318 -9.11 23.96 24.20
CA LYS A 318 -9.77 23.54 22.94
C LYS A 318 -9.35 22.11 22.60
N CYS A 319 -10.33 21.25 22.32
CA CYS A 319 -10.11 19.87 21.89
C CYS A 319 -9.28 19.78 20.60
N GLY A 320 -8.28 18.91 20.58
CA GLY A 320 -7.57 18.53 19.35
C GLY A 320 -6.52 19.51 18.84
N LEU A 321 -6.09 20.51 19.64
CA LEU A 321 -4.96 21.36 19.26
C LEU A 321 -3.63 20.64 19.53
N MET A 322 -2.95 20.24 18.44
CA MET A 322 -1.51 20.06 18.39
C MET A 322 -0.93 20.96 17.29
#